data_AF-F8W226-F1
#
_entry.id   AF-F8W226-F1
#
_cell.length_a   1.000
_cell.length_b   1.000
_cell.length_c   1.000
_cell.angle_alpha   90.00
_cell.angle_beta   90.00
_cell.angle_gamma   90.00
#
_symmetry.space_group_name_H-M   'P 1'
#
loop_
_entity.id
_entity.type
_entity.pdbx_description
1 polymer ?
#
loop_
_entity_poly.entity_id
_entity_poly.type
_entity_poly.pdbx_seq_one_letter_code
_entity_poly.pdbx_strand_id
1 'polypeptide(L)' 'MRKEHGTESFFQHLLPQHFQLELAQRDEDENVNIYRARHREPRPA' A
#
# COMPACT_ATOMS: atom_id res chain seq x y z
N MET A 1 -10.84 -4.42 -1.45
CA MET A 1 -9.75 -5.13 -0.77
C MET A 1 -10.43 -5.87 0.36
N ARG A 2 -10.41 -7.21 0.34
CA ARG A 2 -11.17 -8.00 1.31
C ARG A 2 -10.41 -8.10 2.63
N LYS A 3 -11.00 -7.59 3.71
CA LYS A 3 -10.41 -7.59 5.07
C LYS A 3 -10.04 -9.00 5.54
N GLU A 4 -10.86 -9.99 5.18
CA GLU A 4 -10.73 -11.39 5.60
C GLU A 4 -9.43 -12.06 5.16
N HIS A 5 -8.72 -11.53 4.16
CA HIS A 5 -7.45 -12.07 3.68
C HIS A 5 -6.22 -11.28 4.15
N GLY A 6 -6.36 -10.40 5.15
CA GLY A 6 -5.23 -9.68 5.72
C GLY A 6 -4.61 -8.65 4.77
N THR A 7 -5.31 -8.26 3.70
CA THR A 7 -4.81 -7.25 2.75
C THR A 7 -4.55 -5.91 3.43
N GLU A 8 -5.35 -5.56 4.46
CA GLU A 8 -5.10 -4.35 5.25
C GLU A 8 -3.75 -4.41 5.98
N SER A 9 -3.45 -5.51 6.66
CA SER A 9 -2.15 -5.69 7.33
C SER A 9 -0.98 -5.63 6.35
N PHE A 10 -1.11 -6.22 5.16
CA PHE A 10 -0.06 -6.19 4.16
C PHE A 10 0.25 -4.77 3.68
N PHE A 11 -0.75 -4.04 3.18
CA PHE A 11 -0.56 -2.71 2.60
C PHE A 11 -0.30 -1.61 3.65
N GLN A 12 -0.76 -1.78 4.89
CA GLN A 12 -0.61 -0.77 5.95
C GLN A 12 0.58 -1.02 6.89
N HIS A 13 1.02 -2.26 7.08
CA HIS A 13 2.07 -2.58 8.06
C HIS A 13 3.31 -3.21 7.46
N LEU A 14 3.18 -4.16 6.53
CA LEU A 14 4.34 -4.89 5.99
C LEU A 14 5.01 -4.13 4.84
N LEU A 15 4.23 -3.72 3.85
CA LEU A 15 4.74 -3.07 2.65
C LEU A 15 5.36 -1.67 2.94
N PRO A 16 4.80 -0.83 3.83
CA PRO A 16 5.40 0.47 4.18
C PRO A 16 6.73 0.40 4.96
N GLN A 17 7.12 -0.77 5.46
CA GLN A 17 8.41 -0.91 6.17
C GLN A 17 9.59 -0.64 5.22
N HIS A 18 9.54 -1.21 4.02
CA HIS A 18 10.64 -1.17 3.05
C HIS A 18 10.34 -0.35 1.80
N PHE A 19 9.07 -0.03 1.56
CA PHE A 19 8.63 0.71 0.39
C PHE A 19 7.88 1.97 0.79
N GLN A 20 8.08 3.05 0.04
CA GLN A 20 7.16 4.18 0.08
C GLN A 20 5.94 3.82 -0.77
N LEU A 21 4.77 3.86 -0.14
CA LEU A 21 3.49 3.59 -0.79
C LEU A 21 2.73 4.87 -1.08
N GLU A 22 2.11 4.89 -2.25
CA GLU A 22 1.17 5.91 -2.70
C GLU A 22 -0.06 5.22 -3.28
N LEU A 23 -1.25 5.62 -2.85
CA LEU A 23 -2.49 5.15 -3.47
C LEU A 23 -2.62 5.81 -4.84
N ALA A 24 -2.31 5.06 -5.89
CA ALA A 24 -2.32 5.58 -7.26
C ALA A 24 -3.75 5.71 -7.79
N GLN A 25 -4.61 4.75 -7.42
CA GLN A 25 -6.02 4.75 -7.80
C GLN A 25 -6.85 3.95 -6.79
N ARG A 26 -8.09 4.37 -6.61
CA ARG A 26 -9.12 3.64 -5.88
C ARG A 26 -10.33 3.49 -6.78
N ASP A 27 -10.71 2.26 -7.04
CA ASP A 27 -11.97 1.90 -7.66
C ASP A 27 -12.94 1.52 -6.55
N GLU A 28 -13.97 2.32 -6.34
CA GLU A 28 -14.94 2.12 -5.27
C GLU A 28 -16.00 1.09 -5.64
N ASP A 29 -16.35 0.98 -6.93
CA ASP A 29 -17.34 0.04 -7.44
C ASP A 29 -16.84 -1.40 -7.30
N GLU A 30 -15.55 -1.62 -7.63
CA GLU A 30 -14.90 -2.92 -7.50
C GLU A 30 -14.25 -3.12 -6.11
N ASN A 31 -14.25 -2.09 -5.27
CA ASN A 31 -13.49 -2.05 -4.02
C ASN A 31 -12.03 -2.47 -4.28
N VAL A 32 -11.34 -1.87 -5.25
CA VAL A 32 -9.94 -2.18 -5.58
C VAL A 32 -9.06 -0.96 -5.29
N ASN A 33 -8.00 -1.16 -4.51
CA ASN A 33 -6.99 -0.14 -4.30
C ASN A 33 -5.74 -0.52 -5.12
N ILE A 34 -5.28 0.38 -5.98
CA ILE A 34 -4.05 0.23 -6.74
C ILE A 34 -2.99 1.11 -6.09
N TYR A 35 -1.92 0.48 -5.61
CA TYR A 35 -0.82 1.17 -4.95
C TYR A 35 0.42 1.21 -5.84
N ARG A 36 1.08 2.37 -5.89
CA ARG A 36 2.43 2.51 -6.42
C ARG A 36 3.42 2.40 -5.27
N ALA A 37 4.28 1.38 -5.33
CA ALA A 37 5.37 1.19 -4.38
C ALA A 37 6.70 1.60 -5.02
N ARG A 38 7.51 2.37 -4.29
CA ARG A 38 8.90 2.65 -4.65
C ARG A 38 9.79 2.25 -3.48
N HIS A 39 11.05 1.89 -3.76
CA HIS A 39 12.01 1.64 -2.68
C HIS A 39 12.04 2.85 -1.75
N ARG A 40 11.94 2.59 -0.45
CA ARG A 40 12.00 3.65 0.55
C ARG A 40 13.43 4.20 0.56
N GLU A 41 13.62 5.37 -0.02
CA GLU A 41 14.90 6.07 0.06
C GLU A 41 15.14 6.49 1.52
N PRO A 42 16.37 6.31 2.05
CA PRO A 42 16.74 6.90 3.33
C PRO A 42 16.54 8.41 3.22
N ARG A 43 15.71 9.00 4.10
CA ARG A 43 15.62 10.46 4.15
C ARG A 43 17.00 11.00 4.56
N PRO A 44 17.58 11.96 3.83
CA PRO A 44 18.82 12.61 4.27
C PRO A 44 18.59 13.28 5.64
N ALA A 45 19.58 13.13 6.52
CA ALA A 45 19.56 13.61 7.90
C ALA A 45 19.62 15.14 8.00
#